data_AF-A0A7Y2HB45-F1
#
_entry.id   AF-A0A7Y2HB45-F1
#
_cell.length_a   1.000
_cell.length_b   1.000
_cell.length_c   1.000
_cell.angle_alpha   90.00
_cell.angle_beta   90.00
_cell.angle_gamma   90.00
#
_symmetry.space_group_name_H-M   'P 1'
#
loop_
_entity.id
_entity.type
_entity.pdbx_description
1 polymer ?
#
loop_
_entity_poly.entity_id
_entity_poly.type
_entity_poly.pdbx_seq_one_letter_code
_entity_poly.pdbx_strand_id
1 'polypeptide(L)'
;MKSIRSLILLLAISGIQVLYSQNTNQNTFKQLDDELPTPNVYRTASGAPGHEYWQQKADYDIKIELDDLNQKLFGFEKITYHNDSPDQLTYLWLQLDQNVRAQDSDKYKISSSSISEKMTASQISGLTPEFDGGFKIESVKDNNGKDLNYIINKTMMRVDLGDPIASGESFTFSIKWWYNIN
;
A
#
# COMPACT_ATOMS: atom_id res chain seq x y z
N MET A 1 -53.37 -33.82 13.92
CA MET A 1 -52.30 -33.08 14.65
C MET A 1 -51.15 -34.04 14.90
N LYS A 2 -50.10 -33.98 14.07
CA LYS A 2 -48.89 -34.84 14.18
C LYS A 2 -47.88 -34.14 15.09
N SER A 3 -47.56 -34.76 16.20
CA SER A 3 -46.68 -34.24 17.25
C SER A 3 -45.20 -34.40 16.88
N ILE A 4 -44.51 -33.26 16.89
CA ILE A 4 -43.05 -33.05 16.77
C ILE A 4 -42.30 -33.88 17.81
N ARG A 5 -41.53 -34.89 17.35
CA ARG A 5 -40.63 -35.72 18.18
C ARG A 5 -39.25 -35.98 17.55
N SER A 6 -38.79 -35.18 16.59
CA SER A 6 -37.53 -35.44 15.86
C SER A 6 -36.57 -34.25 15.74
N LEU A 7 -36.42 -33.41 16.77
CA LEU A 7 -35.48 -32.27 16.69
C LEU A 7 -34.55 -32.13 17.91
N ILE A 8 -34.24 -33.22 18.60
CA ILE A 8 -33.20 -33.25 19.65
C ILE A 8 -32.36 -34.52 19.44
N LEU A 9 -31.62 -34.59 18.33
CA LEU A 9 -30.57 -35.61 18.15
C LEU A 9 -29.53 -35.24 17.08
N LEU A 10 -29.22 -33.95 16.90
CA LEU A 10 -28.24 -33.52 15.89
C LEU A 10 -27.35 -32.34 16.33
N LEU A 11 -27.12 -32.20 17.64
CA LEU A 11 -26.33 -31.10 18.22
C LEU A 11 -25.29 -31.59 19.24
N ALA A 12 -24.78 -32.81 19.06
CA ALA A 12 -23.79 -33.43 19.95
C ALA A 12 -22.58 -34.03 19.22
N ILE A 13 -22.30 -33.62 17.99
CA ILE A 13 -21.12 -34.07 17.24
C ILE A 13 -20.42 -32.84 16.67
N SER A 14 -19.09 -32.84 16.81
CA SER A 14 -18.09 -31.90 16.29
C SER A 14 -17.87 -30.58 17.05
N GLY A 15 -17.29 -30.69 18.23
CA GLY A 15 -16.61 -29.59 18.93
C GLY A 15 -15.20 -29.99 19.37
N ILE A 16 -14.39 -30.58 18.48
CA ILE A 16 -12.95 -30.74 18.70
C ILE A 16 -12.26 -29.65 17.90
N GLN A 17 -12.01 -28.51 18.55
CA GLN A 17 -11.08 -27.51 18.05
C GLN A 17 -9.67 -28.05 18.34
N VAL A 18 -9.04 -28.67 17.33
CA VAL A 18 -7.61 -29.01 17.40
C VAL A 18 -6.85 -27.68 17.39
N LEU A 19 -6.37 -27.27 18.55
CA LEU A 19 -5.34 -26.24 18.66
C LEU A 19 -4.07 -26.83 18.02
N TYR A 20 -3.78 -26.43 16.78
CA TYR A 20 -2.46 -26.63 16.21
C TYR A 20 -1.47 -25.78 16.99
N SER A 21 -0.88 -26.35 18.05
CA SER A 21 0.35 -25.81 18.61
C SER A 21 1.41 -25.97 17.52
N GLN A 22 1.85 -24.85 16.93
CA GLN A 22 3.08 -24.87 16.16
C GLN A 22 4.20 -25.15 17.16
N ASN A 23 4.64 -26.41 17.18
CA ASN A 23 5.73 -26.91 18.01
C ASN A 23 7.04 -26.35 17.42
N THR A 24 7.25 -25.05 17.59
CA THR A 24 8.44 -24.36 17.08
C THR A 24 9.62 -24.81 17.92
N ASN A 25 10.58 -25.48 17.27
CA ASN A 25 11.79 -25.92 17.93
C ASN A 25 12.57 -24.66 18.37
N GLN A 26 12.72 -24.46 19.69
CA GLN A 26 13.42 -23.30 20.29
C GLN A 26 14.91 -23.62 20.56
N ASN A 27 15.43 -24.72 20.03
CA ASN A 27 16.82 -25.11 20.24
C ASN A 27 17.77 -24.16 19.49
N THR A 28 18.82 -23.70 20.17
CA THR A 28 19.88 -22.87 19.61
C THR A 28 20.62 -23.53 18.44
N PHE A 29 20.55 -24.87 18.34
CA PHE A 29 21.15 -25.67 17.27
C PHE A 29 20.12 -26.24 16.28
N LYS A 30 18.89 -25.73 16.27
CA LYS A 30 17.91 -26.13 15.25
C LYS A 30 18.46 -25.83 13.85
N GLN A 31 18.15 -26.69 12.89
CA GLN A 31 18.47 -26.41 11.49
C GLN A 31 17.65 -25.21 11.02
N LEU A 32 18.29 -24.28 10.31
CA LEU A 32 17.66 -23.07 9.78
C LEU A 32 16.80 -23.34 8.52
N ASP A 33 16.66 -24.60 8.12
CA ASP A 33 15.92 -25.00 6.91
C ASP A 33 14.45 -24.53 6.92
N ASP A 34 13.86 -24.39 8.11
CA ASP A 34 12.49 -23.86 8.28
C ASP A 34 12.45 -22.31 8.28
N GLU A 35 13.57 -21.63 8.54
CA GLU A 35 13.64 -20.17 8.65
C GLU A 35 14.15 -19.49 7.36
N LEU A 36 14.92 -20.20 6.54
CA LEU A 36 15.47 -19.69 5.29
C LEU A 36 14.78 -20.32 4.07
N PRO A 37 14.30 -19.51 3.11
CA PRO A 37 13.63 -20.05 1.94
C PRO A 37 14.57 -20.93 1.11
N THR A 38 14.05 -22.05 0.60
CA THR A 38 14.81 -22.93 -0.31
C THR A 38 15.25 -22.14 -1.55
N PRO A 39 16.51 -22.29 -1.99
CA PRO A 39 17.00 -21.64 -3.20
C PRO A 39 16.13 -21.97 -4.42
N ASN A 40 15.94 -21.01 -5.31
CA ASN A 40 15.20 -21.19 -6.57
C ASN A 40 15.87 -20.41 -7.72
N VAL A 41 15.24 -20.43 -8.90
CA VAL A 41 15.76 -19.78 -10.12
C VAL A 41 15.91 -18.26 -10.00
N TYR A 42 15.15 -17.64 -9.09
CA TYR A 42 15.15 -16.20 -8.83
C TYR A 42 16.11 -15.79 -7.69
N ARG A 43 16.36 -16.66 -6.72
CA ARG A 43 17.23 -16.39 -5.56
C ARG A 43 18.05 -17.62 -5.19
N THR A 44 19.37 -17.49 -5.26
CA THR A 44 20.33 -18.57 -4.96
C THR A 44 20.48 -18.82 -3.46
N ALA A 45 21.19 -19.90 -3.08
CA ALA A 45 21.45 -20.26 -1.68
C ALA A 45 22.27 -19.24 -0.90
N SER A 46 23.03 -18.38 -1.59
CA SER A 46 23.76 -17.27 -0.98
C SER A 46 22.89 -16.02 -0.78
N GLY A 47 21.61 -16.04 -1.20
CA GLY A 47 20.72 -14.89 -1.23
C GLY A 47 20.94 -13.95 -2.43
N ALA A 48 21.93 -14.24 -3.28
CA ALA A 48 22.17 -13.46 -4.49
C ALA A 48 21.06 -13.67 -5.54
N PRO A 49 20.77 -12.66 -6.38
CA PRO A 49 19.96 -12.80 -7.58
C PRO A 49 20.31 -14.04 -8.40
N GLY A 50 19.31 -14.86 -8.71
CA GLY A 50 19.44 -15.98 -9.63
C GLY A 50 19.44 -15.52 -11.10
N HIS A 51 19.55 -16.48 -12.02
CA HIS A 51 19.64 -16.20 -13.45
C HIS A 51 18.32 -15.69 -14.07
N GLU A 52 17.17 -16.00 -13.46
CA GLU A 52 15.85 -15.47 -13.88
C GLU A 52 15.38 -14.28 -13.02
N TYR A 53 16.25 -13.74 -12.17
CA TYR A 53 15.91 -12.62 -11.31
C TYR A 53 15.55 -11.37 -12.12
N TRP A 54 14.45 -10.71 -11.75
CA TRP A 54 13.97 -9.47 -12.34
C TRP A 54 13.68 -8.42 -11.27
N GLN A 55 13.72 -7.14 -11.67
CA GLN A 55 13.34 -5.99 -10.86
C GLN A 55 12.55 -5.04 -11.73
N GLN A 56 11.47 -4.46 -11.20
CA GLN A 56 10.74 -3.43 -11.92
C GLN A 56 11.54 -2.14 -12.00
N LYS A 57 11.33 -1.39 -13.07
CA LYS A 57 11.92 -0.08 -13.27
C LYS A 57 10.84 0.96 -13.53
N ALA A 58 10.97 2.13 -12.91
CA ALA A 58 10.11 3.28 -13.18
C ALA A 58 10.98 4.52 -13.37
N ASP A 59 10.81 5.17 -14.52
CA ASP A 59 11.46 6.44 -14.85
C ASP A 59 10.48 7.58 -14.58
N TYR A 60 10.95 8.65 -13.93
CA TYR A 60 10.15 9.80 -13.53
C TYR A 60 10.70 11.09 -14.15
N ASP A 61 9.84 11.84 -14.82
CA ASP A 61 10.06 13.24 -15.20
C ASP A 61 9.08 14.10 -14.41
N ILE A 62 9.60 14.89 -13.48
CA ILE A 62 8.83 15.63 -12.49
C ILE A 62 9.06 17.13 -12.68
N LYS A 63 7.97 17.86 -12.90
CA LYS A 63 7.95 19.33 -12.94
C LYS A 63 7.21 19.84 -11.72
N ILE A 64 7.92 20.62 -10.91
CA ILE A 64 7.40 21.17 -9.66
C ILE A 64 7.32 22.69 -9.77
N GLU A 65 6.22 23.25 -9.26
CA GLU A 65 6.04 24.68 -9.07
C GLU A 65 5.73 24.94 -7.60
N LEU A 66 6.48 25.86 -6.99
CA LEU A 66 6.30 26.29 -5.61
C LEU A 66 5.64 27.66 -5.60
N ASP A 67 4.45 27.75 -4.99
CA ASP A 67 3.76 29.01 -4.71
C ASP A 67 3.96 29.36 -3.24
N ASP A 68 4.93 30.25 -2.98
CA ASP A 68 5.28 30.71 -1.65
C ASP A 68 4.21 31.60 -1.01
N LEU A 69 3.43 32.34 -1.81
CA LEU A 69 2.38 33.21 -1.28
C LEU A 69 1.21 32.40 -0.71
N ASN A 70 0.84 31.32 -1.41
CA ASN A 70 -0.26 30.46 -1.00
C ASN A 70 0.19 29.20 -0.25
N GLN A 71 1.49 29.01 -0.05
CA GLN A 71 2.09 27.83 0.57
C GLN A 71 1.63 26.52 -0.09
N LYS A 72 1.73 26.45 -1.42
CA LYS A 72 1.31 25.30 -2.23
C LYS A 72 2.43 24.75 -3.09
N LEU A 73 2.49 23.43 -3.20
CA LEU A 73 3.32 22.74 -4.17
C LEU A 73 2.44 22.15 -5.25
N PHE A 74 2.71 22.51 -6.50
CA PHE A 74 2.10 21.89 -7.67
C PHE A 74 3.10 20.94 -8.32
N GLY A 75 2.62 19.78 -8.74
CA GLY A 75 3.43 18.76 -9.39
C GLY A 75 2.76 18.27 -10.67
N PHE A 76 3.56 18.16 -11.72
CA PHE A 76 3.25 17.39 -12.91
C PHE A 76 4.31 16.32 -13.08
N GLU A 77 3.89 15.06 -13.01
CA GLU A 77 4.75 13.90 -13.14
C GLU A 77 4.41 13.15 -14.41
N LYS A 78 5.42 12.77 -15.18
CA LYS A 78 5.34 11.79 -16.25
C LYS A 78 6.14 10.58 -15.82
N ILE A 79 5.47 9.44 -15.73
CA ILE A 79 6.02 8.19 -15.23
C ILE A 79 6.03 7.19 -16.38
N THR A 80 7.20 6.64 -16.69
CA THR A 80 7.36 5.50 -17.60
C THR A 80 7.70 4.27 -16.78
N TYR A 81 6.74 3.36 -16.66
CA TYR A 81 6.89 2.10 -15.96
C TYR A 81 7.33 1.01 -16.94
N HIS A 82 8.37 0.25 -16.60
CA HIS A 82 8.84 -0.90 -17.37
C HIS A 82 8.47 -2.17 -16.60
N ASN A 83 7.72 -3.05 -17.26
CA ASN A 83 7.33 -4.32 -16.68
C ASN A 83 8.35 -5.40 -17.00
N ASP A 84 9.34 -5.56 -16.14
CA ASP A 84 10.37 -6.61 -16.25
C ASP A 84 9.90 -7.94 -15.63
N SER A 85 8.69 -7.98 -15.07
CA SER A 85 8.12 -9.22 -14.53
C SER A 85 7.66 -10.16 -15.66
N PRO A 86 7.62 -11.48 -15.41
CA PRO A 86 7.05 -12.44 -16.37
C PRO A 86 5.53 -12.32 -16.49
N ASP A 87 4.88 -11.63 -15.55
CA ASP A 87 3.42 -11.50 -15.49
C ASP A 87 2.94 -10.23 -16.19
N GLN A 88 1.73 -10.30 -16.73
CA GLN A 88 1.07 -9.14 -17.31
C GLN A 88 0.44 -8.26 -16.21
N LEU A 89 0.65 -6.95 -16.28
CA LEU A 89 0.14 -6.00 -15.29
C LEU A 89 -1.08 -5.25 -15.83
N THR A 90 -2.18 -5.28 -15.09
CA THR A 90 -3.44 -4.59 -15.45
C THR A 90 -3.63 -3.27 -14.70
N TYR A 91 -2.90 -3.08 -13.59
CA TYR A 91 -2.95 -1.90 -12.74
C TYR A 91 -1.57 -1.64 -12.13
N LEU A 92 -1.33 -0.39 -11.73
CA LEU A 92 -0.14 0.02 -10.99
C LEU A 92 -0.54 0.63 -9.65
N TRP A 93 0.26 0.35 -8.62
CA TRP A 93 0.13 0.98 -7.31
C TRP A 93 1.20 2.07 -7.16
N LEU A 94 0.77 3.25 -6.74
CA LEU A 94 1.61 4.38 -6.41
C LEU A 94 1.46 4.73 -4.94
N GLN A 95 2.56 5.12 -4.31
CA GLN A 95 2.57 5.60 -2.93
C GLN A 95 2.30 7.11 -2.91
N LEU A 96 1.38 7.53 -2.06
CA LEU A 96 0.95 8.90 -1.83
C LEU A 96 1.34 9.33 -0.41
N ASP A 97 2.64 9.47 -0.15
CA ASP A 97 3.17 9.66 1.20
C ASP A 97 2.62 10.89 1.92
N GLN A 98 2.34 11.98 1.20
CA GLN A 98 1.77 13.17 1.81
C GLN A 98 0.38 12.95 2.41
N ASN A 99 -0.35 11.90 1.99
CA ASN A 99 -1.66 11.56 2.55
C ASN A 99 -1.56 11.12 4.02
N VAL A 100 -0.35 10.85 4.54
CA VAL A 100 -0.13 10.67 5.99
C VAL A 100 -0.45 11.95 6.79
N ARG A 101 -0.41 13.12 6.15
CA ARG A 101 -0.75 14.43 6.74
C ARG A 101 -2.19 14.86 6.44
N ALA A 102 -2.93 14.11 5.62
CA ALA A 102 -4.34 14.40 5.34
C ALA A 102 -5.17 14.29 6.62
N GLN A 103 -6.18 15.15 6.78
CA GLN A 103 -6.99 15.24 8.00
C GLN A 103 -7.69 13.91 8.36
N ASP A 104 -8.05 13.10 7.36
CA ASP A 104 -8.69 11.79 7.51
C ASP A 104 -7.71 10.62 7.68
N SER A 105 -6.40 10.91 7.78
CA SER A 105 -5.34 9.91 7.91
C SER A 105 -5.50 9.04 9.15
N ASP A 106 -5.26 7.74 8.98
CA ASP A 106 -5.28 6.77 10.08
C ASP A 106 -4.18 7.05 11.13
N LYS A 107 -3.14 7.82 10.78
CA LYS A 107 -2.11 8.26 11.73
C LYS A 107 -2.75 8.90 12.98
N TYR A 108 -3.78 9.72 12.79
CA TYR A 108 -4.46 10.40 13.89
C TYR A 108 -5.40 9.48 14.68
N LYS A 109 -5.88 8.39 14.07
CA LYS A 109 -6.74 7.40 14.74
C LYS A 109 -5.94 6.48 15.67
N ILE A 110 -4.68 6.18 15.31
CA ILE A 110 -3.80 5.28 16.07
C ILE A 110 -2.86 6.02 17.02
N SER A 111 -2.72 7.34 16.88
CA SER A 111 -1.87 8.12 17.77
C SER A 111 -2.45 8.16 19.18
N SER A 112 -1.72 7.60 20.15
CA SER A 112 -2.07 7.76 21.55
C SER A 112 -1.76 9.19 21.98
N SER A 113 -2.81 9.91 22.37
CA SER A 113 -2.68 11.24 22.95
C SER A 113 -3.15 11.20 24.39
N SER A 114 -2.46 11.91 25.28
CA SER A 114 -2.89 12.07 26.67
C SER A 114 -3.10 13.54 26.96
N ILE A 115 -4.17 13.84 27.69
CA ILE A 115 -4.48 15.17 28.19
C ILE A 115 -4.02 15.27 29.63
N SER A 116 -3.33 16.36 29.97
CA SER A 116 -2.89 16.67 31.33
C SER A 116 -3.25 18.11 31.69
N GLU A 117 -3.34 18.42 32.98
CA GLU A 117 -3.66 19.77 33.45
C GLU A 117 -2.62 20.84 33.06
N LYS A 118 -1.40 20.43 32.70
CA LYS A 118 -0.30 21.32 32.31
C LYS A 118 0.19 20.97 30.92
N MET A 119 -0.51 21.45 29.91
CA MET A 119 -0.08 21.37 28.51
C MET A 119 0.27 22.76 27.97
N THR A 120 1.27 22.82 27.11
CA THR A 120 1.57 24.04 26.34
C THR A 120 0.55 24.20 25.21
N ALA A 121 0.37 25.43 24.73
CA ALA A 121 -0.53 25.70 23.60
C ALA A 121 -0.19 24.87 22.35
N SER A 122 1.11 24.62 22.10
CA SER A 122 1.57 23.77 20.99
C SER A 122 1.17 22.30 21.18
N GLN A 123 1.23 21.77 22.41
CA GLN A 123 0.77 20.41 22.70
C GLN A 123 -0.74 20.26 22.51
N ILE A 124 -1.53 21.28 22.85
CA ILE A 124 -2.98 21.28 22.64
C ILE A 124 -3.30 21.36 21.14
N SER A 125 -2.65 22.26 20.40
CA SER A 125 -2.82 22.39 18.95
C SER A 125 -2.46 21.10 18.18
N GLY A 126 -1.47 20.34 18.65
CA GLY A 126 -1.11 19.04 18.07
C GLY A 126 -2.13 17.92 18.27
N LEU A 127 -3.12 18.07 19.16
CA LEU A 127 -4.20 17.10 19.36
C LEU A 127 -5.25 17.15 18.25
N THR A 128 -5.36 18.28 17.56
CA THR A 128 -6.33 18.52 16.50
C THR A 128 -5.62 18.81 15.18
N PRO A 129 -5.66 17.89 14.21
CA PRO A 129 -5.08 18.16 12.89
C PRO A 129 -5.93 19.17 12.13
N GLU A 130 -5.56 20.44 12.19
CA GLU A 130 -6.23 21.52 11.44
C GLU A 130 -5.68 21.67 10.01
N PHE A 131 -4.48 21.15 9.74
CA PHE A 131 -3.79 21.27 8.47
C PHE A 131 -4.41 20.38 7.38
N ASP A 132 -4.83 20.97 6.25
CA ASP A 132 -5.28 20.24 5.06
C ASP A 132 -4.08 19.74 4.24
N GLY A 133 -3.42 18.70 4.73
CA GLY A 133 -2.36 18.00 4.03
C GLY A 133 -2.88 16.95 3.05
N GLY A 134 -1.94 16.27 2.38
CA GLY A 134 -2.25 15.21 1.42
C GLY A 134 -2.34 15.69 -0.02
N PHE A 135 -2.09 14.76 -0.93
CA PHE A 135 -2.18 14.99 -2.36
C PHE A 135 -3.63 15.24 -2.78
N LYS A 136 -3.85 16.32 -3.51
CA LYS A 136 -5.05 16.57 -4.30
C LYS A 136 -4.71 16.23 -5.75
N ILE A 137 -5.22 15.09 -6.22
CA ILE A 137 -4.98 14.63 -7.60
C ILE A 137 -5.95 15.38 -8.52
N GLU A 138 -5.40 16.13 -9.48
CA GLU A 138 -6.21 16.85 -10.47
C GLU A 138 -6.53 15.98 -11.68
N SER A 139 -5.56 15.21 -12.15
CA SER A 139 -5.77 14.31 -13.29
C SER A 139 -4.74 13.19 -13.35
N VAL A 140 -5.16 12.05 -13.88
CA VAL A 140 -4.29 10.93 -14.26
C VAL A 140 -4.61 10.59 -15.70
N LYS A 141 -3.62 10.70 -16.60
CA LYS A 141 -3.81 10.56 -18.04
C LYS A 141 -2.77 9.63 -18.65
N ASP A 142 -3.17 8.81 -19.60
CA ASP A 142 -2.28 8.01 -20.44
C ASP A 142 -1.44 8.90 -21.39
N ASN A 143 -0.41 8.34 -22.02
CA ASN A 143 0.43 9.00 -23.03
C ASN A 143 -0.39 9.58 -24.20
N ASN A 144 -1.56 9.01 -24.48
CA ASN A 144 -2.50 9.51 -25.51
C ASN A 144 -3.42 10.64 -25.00
N GLY A 145 -3.31 11.05 -23.73
CA GLY A 145 -4.14 12.09 -23.12
C GLY A 145 -5.51 11.61 -22.63
N LYS A 146 -5.80 10.31 -22.73
CA LYS A 146 -7.03 9.67 -22.22
C LYS A 146 -6.99 9.60 -20.69
N ASP A 147 -8.10 9.90 -20.04
CA ASP A 147 -8.22 9.78 -18.58
C ASP A 147 -8.17 8.30 -18.16
N LEU A 148 -7.35 8.03 -17.14
CA LEU A 148 -7.22 6.71 -16.52
C LEU A 148 -8.07 6.66 -15.24
N ASN A 149 -8.70 5.51 -15.01
CA ASN A 149 -9.42 5.29 -13.76
C ASN A 149 -8.40 5.06 -12.64
N TYR A 150 -8.65 5.65 -11.48
CA TYR A 150 -7.82 5.43 -10.30
C TYR A 150 -8.65 5.40 -9.02
N ILE A 151 -8.15 4.67 -8.03
CA ILE A 151 -8.74 4.55 -6.70
C ILE A 151 -7.68 4.91 -5.67
N ILE A 152 -7.96 5.90 -4.83
CA ILE A 152 -7.10 6.25 -3.69
C ILE A 152 -7.60 5.51 -2.46
N ASN A 153 -6.72 4.72 -1.86
CA ASN A 153 -6.90 4.08 -0.58
C ASN A 153 -5.81 4.58 0.38
N LYS A 154 -6.14 5.62 1.15
CA LYS A 154 -5.25 6.25 2.12
C LYS A 154 -3.95 6.74 1.45
N THR A 155 -2.81 6.14 1.78
CA THR A 155 -1.49 6.47 1.22
C THR A 155 -1.15 5.67 -0.03
N MET A 156 -2.09 4.92 -0.59
CA MET A 156 -1.89 4.12 -1.79
C MET A 156 -2.88 4.55 -2.87
N MET A 157 -2.43 4.68 -4.10
CA MET A 157 -3.26 4.93 -5.27
C MET A 157 -3.10 3.79 -6.26
N ARG A 158 -4.22 3.19 -6.68
CA ARG A 158 -4.25 2.22 -7.77
C ARG A 158 -4.67 2.93 -9.05
N VAL A 159 -3.90 2.80 -10.12
CA VAL A 159 -4.22 3.29 -11.46
C VAL A 159 -4.50 2.08 -12.35
N ASP A 160 -5.69 2.03 -12.95
CA ASP A 160 -6.06 0.99 -13.90
C ASP A 160 -5.65 1.43 -15.32
N LEU A 161 -4.85 0.62 -16.00
CA LEU A 161 -4.12 1.01 -17.21
C LEU A 161 -4.97 0.96 -18.49
N GLY A 162 -6.16 0.35 -18.41
CA GLY A 162 -7.02 0.09 -19.56
C GLY A 162 -6.50 -1.07 -20.41
N ASP A 163 -5.28 -0.93 -20.92
CA ASP A 163 -4.54 -1.97 -21.64
C ASP A 163 -3.45 -2.55 -20.74
N PRO A 164 -3.37 -3.88 -20.59
CA PRO A 164 -2.38 -4.47 -19.71
C PRO A 164 -0.96 -4.41 -20.30
N ILE A 165 0.05 -4.18 -19.46
CA ILE A 165 1.47 -4.15 -19.86
C ILE A 165 1.99 -5.58 -19.93
N ALA A 166 2.40 -6.05 -21.11
CA ALA A 166 3.02 -7.37 -21.23
C ALA A 166 4.42 -7.42 -20.59
N SER A 167 4.98 -8.62 -20.46
CA SER A 167 6.36 -8.79 -19.99
C SER A 167 7.35 -8.15 -20.96
N GLY A 168 8.25 -7.33 -20.44
CA GLY A 168 9.25 -6.55 -21.19
C GLY A 168 8.70 -5.26 -21.84
N GLU A 169 7.42 -4.95 -21.68
CA GLU A 169 6.83 -3.72 -22.21
C GLU A 169 6.85 -2.57 -21.20
N SER A 170 6.68 -1.36 -21.72
CA SER A 170 6.64 -0.15 -20.91
C SER A 170 5.32 0.61 -21.12
N PHE A 171 4.83 1.23 -20.06
CA PHE A 171 3.65 2.07 -20.10
C PHE A 171 3.96 3.45 -19.55
N THR A 172 3.47 4.49 -20.22
CA THR A 172 3.74 5.87 -19.83
C THR A 172 2.43 6.59 -19.52
N PHE A 173 2.37 7.21 -18.35
CA PHE A 173 1.23 8.01 -17.93
C PHE A 173 1.71 9.25 -17.20
N SER A 174 0.79 10.20 -17.01
CA SER A 174 1.04 11.47 -16.36
C SER A 174 0.04 11.72 -15.24
N ILE A 175 0.53 12.33 -14.17
CA ILE A 175 -0.27 12.72 -13.01
C ILE A 175 -0.05 14.21 -12.78
N LYS A 176 -1.16 14.94 -12.62
CA LYS A 176 -1.12 16.32 -12.13
C LYS A 176 -1.72 16.36 -10.73
N TRP A 177 -1.01 16.98 -9.79
CA TRP A 177 -1.40 17.03 -8.38
C TRP A 177 -0.93 18.32 -7.73
N TRP A 178 -1.50 18.63 -6.57
CA TRP A 178 -0.99 19.67 -5.67
C TRP A 178 -1.22 19.31 -4.21
N TYR A 179 -0.48 19.93 -3.30
CA TYR A 179 -0.74 19.83 -1.86
C TYR A 179 -0.27 21.10 -1.13
N ASN A 180 -0.83 21.36 0.07
CA ASN A 180 -0.44 22.48 0.91
C ASN A 180 0.84 22.19 1.71
N ILE A 181 1.65 23.21 1.97
CA ILE A 181 2.90 23.15 2.75
C ILE A 181 2.68 23.88 4.10
N ASN A 182 3.35 23.43 5.15
CA ASN A 182 3.29 23.99 6.52
C ASN A 182 4.71 24.22 7.05
#